data_AF-A0A934GAY8-F1
#
_entry.id   AF-A0A934GAY8-F1
#
_cell.length_a   1.000
_cell.length_b   1.000
_cell.length_c   1.000
_cell.angle_alpha   90.00
_cell.angle_beta   90.00
_cell.angle_gamma   90.00
#
_symmetry.space_group_name_H-M   'P 1'
#
loop_
_entity.id
_entity.type
_entity.pdbx_description
1 polymer ?
#
loop_
_entity_poly.entity_id
_entity_poly.type
_entity_poly.pdbx_seq_one_letter_code
_entity_poly.pdbx_strand_id
1 'polypeptide(L)'
;MEAAPKAQAMAIQNVEDLFRRLEQLNEIGASLSAERDINRLLESILLAAKAITRADGGTLYLLTEDDGTKRLKFEIMRTQSLNIAMGGTTGTPIPFYPIHLYGKDGTP
;
A
#
# COMPACT_ATOMS: atom_id res chain seq x y z
N MET A 1 -44.88 -3.72 13.71
CA MET A 1 -44.67 -3.04 12.41
C MET A 1 -43.72 -1.87 12.66
N GLU A 2 -42.42 -2.16 12.82
CA GLU A 2 -41.39 -1.16 13.23
C GLU A 2 -40.01 -1.60 12.71
N ALA A 3 -39.85 -1.68 11.39
CA ALA A 3 -38.58 -2.08 10.75
C ALA A 3 -38.09 -1.06 9.69
N ALA A 4 -38.98 -0.23 9.15
CA ALA A 4 -38.66 0.74 8.09
C ALA A 4 -37.64 1.86 8.47
N PRO A 5 -37.69 2.50 9.67
CA PRO A 5 -36.82 3.65 9.93
C PRO A 5 -35.33 3.27 10.13
N LYS A 6 -35.01 2.07 10.62
CA LYS A 6 -33.61 1.62 10.80
C LYS A 6 -32.94 1.25 9.49
N ALA A 7 -33.66 0.64 8.55
CA ALA A 7 -33.13 0.28 7.24
C ALA A 7 -32.75 1.52 6.41
N GLN A 8 -33.57 2.57 6.49
CA GLN A 8 -33.31 3.83 5.79
C GLN A 8 -32.13 4.60 6.41
N ALA A 9 -32.00 4.60 7.74
CA ALA A 9 -30.83 5.16 8.43
C ALA A 9 -29.52 4.42 8.09
N MET A 10 -29.53 3.08 8.05
CA MET A 10 -28.37 2.29 7.62
C MET A 10 -27.99 2.55 6.15
N ALA A 11 -28.97 2.69 5.27
CA ALA A 11 -28.71 3.00 3.86
C ALA A 11 -28.06 4.38 3.70
N ILE A 12 -28.52 5.39 4.44
CA ILE A 12 -27.91 6.73 4.45
C ILE A 12 -26.47 6.67 4.98
N GLN A 13 -26.23 5.96 6.09
CA GLN A 13 -24.89 5.78 6.65
C GLN A 13 -23.93 5.09 5.67
N ASN A 14 -24.39 4.05 4.96
CA ASN A 14 -23.57 3.35 3.97
C ASN A 14 -23.21 4.24 2.77
N VAL A 15 -24.14 5.10 2.34
CA VAL A 15 -23.90 6.06 1.25
C VAL A 15 -22.89 7.12 1.70
N GLU A 16 -23.03 7.67 2.90
CA GLU A 16 -22.07 8.61 3.48
C GLU A 16 -20.66 8.00 3.60
N ASP A 17 -20.56 6.75 4.07
CA ASP A 17 -19.31 6.01 4.16
C ASP A 17 -18.67 5.79 2.78
N LEU A 18 -19.46 5.51 1.76
CA LEU A 18 -18.97 5.36 0.38
C LEU A 18 -18.43 6.68 -0.16
N PHE A 19 -19.15 7.79 0.05
CA PHE A 19 -18.70 9.12 -0.36
C PHE A 19 -17.37 9.49 0.33
N ARG A 20 -17.25 9.25 1.63
CA ARG A 20 -15.99 9.49 2.38
C ARG A 20 -14.82 8.69 1.82
N ARG A 21 -15.03 7.42 1.44
CA ARG A 21 -13.97 6.59 0.83
C ARG A 21 -13.57 7.10 -0.55
N LEU A 22 -14.52 7.60 -1.34
CA LEU A 22 -14.23 8.20 -2.66
C LEU A 22 -13.43 9.50 -2.52
N GLU A 23 -13.81 10.37 -1.59
CA GLU A 23 -13.06 11.60 -1.28
C GLU A 23 -11.64 11.27 -0.83
N GLN A 24 -11.49 10.32 0.10
CA GLN A 24 -10.19 9.86 0.57
C GLN A 24 -9.32 9.30 -0.56
N LEU A 25 -9.89 8.48 -1.45
CA LEU A 25 -9.19 7.96 -2.63
C LEU A 25 -8.73 9.08 -3.56
N ASN A 26 -9.59 10.07 -3.79
CA ASN A 26 -9.28 11.21 -4.67
C ASN A 26 -8.16 12.08 -4.09
N GLU A 27 -8.21 12.38 -2.79
CA GLU A 27 -7.17 13.14 -2.08
C GLU A 27 -5.82 12.42 -2.13
N ILE A 28 -5.82 11.11 -1.84
CA ILE A 28 -4.64 10.26 -1.98
C ILE A 28 -4.10 10.33 -3.42
N GLY A 29 -4.95 10.11 -4.42
CA GLY A 29 -4.56 10.11 -5.83
C GLY A 29 -3.95 11.45 -6.28
N ALA A 30 -4.52 12.57 -5.83
CA ALA A 30 -4.00 13.90 -6.10
C ALA A 30 -2.63 14.13 -5.45
N SER A 31 -2.48 13.75 -4.17
CA SER A 31 -1.20 13.85 -3.45
C SER A 31 -0.11 12.99 -4.11
N LEU A 32 -0.43 11.76 -4.50
CA LEU A 32 0.49 10.86 -5.18
C LEU A 32 0.92 11.43 -6.54
N SER A 33 0.00 12.05 -7.28
CA SER A 33 0.28 12.62 -8.61
C SER A 33 1.17 13.87 -8.56
N ALA A 34 1.17 14.59 -7.43
CA ALA A 34 2.00 15.78 -7.22
C ALA A 34 3.41 15.45 -6.68
N GLU A 35 3.62 14.26 -6.12
CA GLU A 35 4.89 13.87 -5.51
C GLU A 35 5.96 13.58 -6.57
N ARG A 36 7.16 14.15 -6.38
CA ARG A 36 8.30 14.02 -7.30
C ARG A 36 9.44 13.20 -6.72
N ASP A 37 9.51 13.07 -5.40
CA ASP A 37 10.49 12.22 -4.73
C ASP A 37 9.98 10.77 -4.75
N ILE A 38 10.74 9.89 -5.42
CA ILE A 38 10.38 8.48 -5.56
C ILE A 38 10.25 7.77 -4.21
N ASN A 39 11.09 8.08 -3.22
CA ASN A 39 11.03 7.44 -1.90
C ASN A 39 9.76 7.86 -1.16
N ARG A 40 9.41 9.15 -1.21
CA ARG A 40 8.16 9.67 -0.64
C ARG A 40 6.94 9.12 -1.37
N LEU A 41 7.00 9.01 -2.68
CA LEU A 41 5.92 8.46 -3.50
C LEU A 41 5.65 7.01 -3.12
N LEU A 42 6.67 6.15 -3.13
CA LEU A 42 6.54 4.74 -2.79
C LEU A 42 6.02 4.54 -1.36
N GLU A 43 6.48 5.36 -0.42
CA GLU A 43 5.98 5.31 0.96
C GLU A 43 4.53 5.74 1.08
N SER A 44 4.15 6.81 0.38
CA SER A 44 2.77 7.30 0.32
C SER A 44 1.84 6.26 -0.30
N ILE A 45 2.28 5.57 -1.38
CA ILE A 45 1.54 4.46 -2.00
C ILE A 45 1.31 3.35 -0.97
N LEU A 46 2.35 2.95 -0.25
CA LEU A 46 2.24 1.86 0.73
C LEU A 46 1.29 2.23 1.88
N LEU A 47 1.42 3.44 2.43
CA LEU A 47 0.56 3.91 3.52
C LEU A 47 -0.90 4.06 3.08
N ALA A 48 -1.13 4.61 1.88
CA ALA A 48 -2.45 4.71 1.28
C ALA A 48 -3.09 3.33 1.09
N ALA A 49 -2.36 2.38 0.52
CA ALA A 49 -2.84 1.01 0.33
C ALA A 49 -3.22 0.35 1.66
N LYS A 50 -2.39 0.52 2.70
CA LYS A 50 -2.69 0.02 4.06
C LYS A 50 -3.94 0.67 4.65
N ALA A 51 -4.11 1.98 4.48
CA ALA A 51 -5.28 2.70 4.98
C ALA A 51 -6.58 2.23 4.30
N ILE A 52 -6.56 2.06 2.97
CA ILE A 52 -7.71 1.60 2.17
C ILE A 52 -8.08 0.15 2.53
N THR A 53 -7.09 -0.72 2.64
CA THR A 53 -7.29 -2.17 2.90
C THR A 53 -7.44 -2.52 4.38
N ARG A 54 -7.18 -1.56 5.28
CA ARG A 54 -7.10 -1.77 6.73
C ARG A 54 -6.05 -2.83 7.11
N ALA A 55 -4.93 -2.87 6.37
CA ALA A 55 -3.86 -3.82 6.60
C ALA A 55 -2.90 -3.35 7.71
N ASP A 56 -2.51 -4.27 8.60
CA ASP A 56 -1.48 -4.02 9.63
C ASP A 56 -0.08 -3.83 9.04
N GLY A 57 0.19 -4.53 7.93
CA GLY A 57 1.50 -4.63 7.30
C GLY A 57 1.47 -4.35 5.80
N GLY A 58 2.62 -4.02 5.24
CA GLY A 58 2.81 -3.93 3.80
C GLY A 58 4.28 -3.83 3.43
N THR A 59 4.62 -4.38 2.27
CA THR A 59 5.95 -4.32 1.69
C THR A 59 5.84 -3.87 0.24
N LEU A 60 6.71 -2.95 -0.18
CA LEU A 60 6.85 -2.53 -1.55
C LEU A 60 8.18 -3.05 -2.10
N TYR A 61 8.11 -3.68 -3.27
CA TYR A 61 9.26 -4.16 -4.02
C TYR A 61 9.41 -3.38 -5.33
N LEU A 62 10.65 -3.10 -5.71
CA LEU A 62 10.98 -2.65 -7.06
C LEU A 62 11.55 -3.81 -7.86
N LEU A 63 11.07 -3.94 -9.10
CA LEU A 63 11.68 -4.85 -10.06
C LEU A 63 13.02 -4.28 -10.51
N THR A 64 14.07 -5.05 -10.31
CA THR A 64 15.42 -4.74 -10.79
C THR A 64 15.85 -5.83 -11.76
N GLU A 65 16.65 -5.46 -12.76
CA GLU A 65 17.26 -6.40 -13.70
C GLU A 65 18.77 -6.20 -13.64
N ASP A 66 19.48 -7.25 -13.25
CA ASP A 66 20.94 -7.27 -13.12
C ASP A 66 21.47 -8.53 -13.80
N ASP A 67 22.47 -8.38 -14.67
CA ASP A 67 23.02 -9.46 -15.50
C ASP A 67 21.95 -10.33 -16.21
N GLY A 68 20.88 -9.70 -16.71
CA GLY A 68 19.76 -10.38 -17.38
C GLY A 68 18.84 -11.17 -16.44
N THR A 69 19.04 -11.07 -15.13
CA THR A 69 18.23 -11.75 -14.11
C THR A 69 17.28 -10.76 -13.43
N LYS A 70 15.98 -11.01 -13.53
CA LYS A 70 14.94 -10.21 -12.87
C LYS A 70 14.81 -10.57 -11.39
N ARG A 71 14.82 -9.53 -10.53
CA ARG A 71 14.73 -9.66 -9.07
C ARG A 71 13.80 -8.61 -8.47
N LEU A 72 13.17 -8.93 -7.35
CA LEU A 72 12.36 -8.03 -6.55
C LEU A 72 13.20 -7.52 -5.38
N LYS A 73 13.66 -6.28 -5.48
CA LYS A 73 14.37 -5.58 -4.41
C LYS A 73 13.36 -5.03 -3.41
N PHE A 74 13.57 -5.29 -2.13
CA PHE A 74 12.80 -4.65 -1.06
C PHE A 74 13.10 -3.15 -1.04
N GLU A 75 12.06 -2.33 -1.18
CA GLU A 75 12.20 -0.86 -1.15
C GLU A 75 11.61 -0.27 0.13
N ILE A 76 10.48 -0.81 0.61
CA ILE A 76 9.83 -0.37 1.86
C ILE A 76 9.21 -1.56 2.58
N MET A 77 9.38 -1.65 3.90
CA MET A 77 8.69 -2.61 4.77
C MET A 77 8.09 -1.90 5.98
N ARG A 78 6.77 -2.03 6.18
CA ARG A 78 6.10 -1.45 7.35
C ARG A 78 5.07 -2.41 7.95
N THR A 79 5.29 -2.82 9.20
CA THR A 79 4.35 -3.63 10.00
C THR A 79 4.15 -2.99 11.36
N GLN A 80 2.94 -2.53 11.64
CA GLN A 80 2.67 -1.72 12.83
C GLN A 80 2.69 -2.57 14.10
N SER A 81 2.00 -3.71 14.11
CA SER A 81 1.96 -4.63 15.24
C SER A 81 3.34 -5.12 15.72
N LEU A 82 4.34 -5.14 14.82
CA LEU A 82 5.71 -5.57 15.11
C LEU A 82 6.71 -4.42 15.27
N ASN A 83 6.24 -3.16 15.21
CA ASN A 83 7.08 -1.96 15.21
C ASN A 83 8.20 -2.01 14.15
N ILE A 84 7.88 -2.51 12.95
CA ILE A 84 8.81 -2.58 11.82
C ILE A 84 8.56 -1.40 10.89
N ALA A 85 9.60 -0.61 10.64
CA ALA A 85 9.64 0.41 9.59
C ALA A 85 11.06 0.47 9.01
N MET A 86 11.22 0.07 7.75
CA MET A 86 12.50 0.03 7.03
C MET A 86 12.31 0.46 5.58
N GLY A 87 13.36 1.01 4.97
CA GLY A 87 13.36 1.52 3.60
C GLY A 87 12.57 2.83 3.45
N GLY A 88 12.31 3.24 2.22
CA GLY A 88 11.62 4.49 1.90
C GLY A 88 12.31 5.70 2.54
N THR A 89 11.55 6.59 3.20
CA THR A 89 12.13 7.78 3.83
C THR A 89 12.64 7.56 5.26
N THR A 90 12.54 6.34 5.79
CA THR A 90 12.98 6.04 7.18
C THR A 90 14.50 6.11 7.37
N GLY A 91 15.27 6.04 6.29
CA GLY A 91 16.73 5.94 6.31
C GLY A 91 17.28 4.63 6.90
N THR A 92 16.41 3.71 7.34
CA THR A 92 16.82 2.41 7.87
C THR A 92 16.93 1.40 6.73
N PRO A 93 18.12 0.83 6.45
CA PRO A 93 18.30 -0.10 5.34
C PRO A 93 17.57 -1.42 5.59
N ILE A 94 17.10 -2.05 4.51
CA ILE A 94 16.47 -3.38 4.56
C ILE A 94 17.58 -4.45 4.37
N PRO A 95 17.83 -5.32 5.35
CA PRO A 95 18.96 -6.26 5.32
C PRO A 95 18.64 -7.57 4.56
N PHE A 96 17.68 -7.54 3.63
CA PHE A 96 17.24 -8.73 2.89
C PHE A 96 17.74 -8.70 1.45
N TYR A 97 18.18 -9.86 0.97
CA TYR A 97 18.60 -10.01 -0.42
C TYR A 97 17.40 -9.91 -1.36
N PRO A 98 17.55 -9.31 -2.56
CA PRO A 98 16.48 -9.27 -3.57
C PRO A 98 15.98 -10.68 -3.92
N ILE A 99 14.66 -10.82 -4.06
CA ILE A 99 14.01 -12.11 -4.34
C ILE A 99 14.11 -12.39 -5.84
N HIS A 100 14.45 -13.62 -6.24
CA HIS A 100 14.41 -14.01 -7.65
C HIS A 100 12.96 -14.00 -8.14
N LEU A 101 12.69 -13.35 -9.28
CA LEU A 101 11.33 -13.32 -9.84
C LEU A 101 10.93 -14.68 -10.45
N TYR A 102 11.91 -15.50 -10.83
CA TYR A 102 11.70 -16.81 -11.43
C TYR A 102 12.46 -17.89 -10.66
N GLY A 103 11.92 -19.10 -10.67
CA GLY A 103 12.60 -20.32 -10.23
C GLY A 103 13.80 -20.67 -11.11
N LYS A 104 14.59 -21.66 -10.67
CA LYS A 104 15.77 -22.14 -11.43
C LYS A 104 15.41 -22.80 -12.76
N ASP A 105 14.17 -23.28 -12.86
CA ASP A 105 13.53 -23.84 -14.05
C ASP A 105 12.90 -22.78 -14.97
N GLY A 106 12.98 -21.50 -14.58
CA GLY A 106 12.46 -20.37 -15.35
C GLY A 106 10.96 -20.12 -15.19
N THR A 107 10.27 -20.82 -14.28
CA THR A 107 8.85 -20.55 -14.01
C THR A 107 8.67 -19.35 -13.05
N PRO A 108 7.59 -18.56 -13.17
CA PRO A 108 7.22 -17.56 -12.18
C PRO A 108 6.88 -18.17 -10.82
#